data_AF-A0A8T3N3W2-F1
#
_entry.id   AF-A0A8T3N3W2-F1
#
_cell.length_a   1.000
_cell.length_b   1.000
_cell.length_c   1.000
_cell.angle_alpha   90.00
_cell.angle_beta   90.00
_cell.angle_gamma   90.00
#
_symmetry.space_group_name_H-M   'P 1'
#
loop_
_entity.id
_entity.type
_entity.pdbx_description
1 polymer ?
#
loop_
_entity_poly.entity_id
_entity_poly.type
_entity_poly.pdbx_seq_one_letter_code
_entity_poly.pdbx_strand_id
1 'polypeptide(L)' 'MDPAAHAAAIAGYRDSLPSGTSFVDQVSFAIMAREGIETAFVFDGDFESPGIAVIPS' A
#
# COMPACT_ATOMS: atom_id res chain seq x y z
N MET A 1 -8.90 5.38 -15.03
CA MET A 1 -7.65 5.60 -14.28
C MET A 1 -7.94 6.68 -13.27
N ASP A 2 -7.64 6.47 -11.98
CA ASP A 2 -7.84 7.48 -10.94
C ASP A 2 -6.55 8.31 -10.80
N PRO A 3 -6.55 9.60 -11.21
CA PRO A 3 -5.33 10.41 -11.21
C PRO A 3 -4.81 10.72 -9.80
N ALA A 4 -5.70 10.81 -8.81
CA ALA A 4 -5.32 11.13 -7.44
C ALA A 4 -4.64 9.94 -6.76
N ALA A 5 -5.22 8.74 -6.92
CA ALA A 5 -4.60 7.51 -6.44
C ALA A 5 -3.24 7.26 -7.10
N HIS A 6 -3.13 7.53 -8.41
CA HIS A 6 -1.88 7.38 -9.14
C HIS A 6 -0.78 8.32 -8.62
N ALA A 7 -1.10 9.60 -8.38
CA ALA A 7 -0.15 10.56 -7.85
C ALA A 7 0.34 10.20 -6.43
N ALA A 8 -0.58 9.76 -5.56
CA ALA A 8 -0.25 9.30 -4.21
C ALA A 8 0.68 8.07 -4.24
N ALA A 9 0.38 7.09 -5.11
CA ALA A 9 1.20 5.89 -5.25
C ALA A 9 2.61 6.18 -5.78
N ILE A 10 2.77 7.14 -6.70
CA ILE A 10 4.09 7.54 -7.19
C ILE A 10 4.92 8.16 -6.05
N ALA A 11 4.32 9.00 -5.22
CA ALA A 11 5.00 9.59 -4.07
C ALA A 11 5.44 8.50 -3.07
N GLY A 12 4.50 7.63 -2.66
CA GLY A 12 4.79 6.54 -1.73
C GLY A 12 5.85 5.57 -2.24
N TYR A 13 5.82 5.24 -3.54
CA TYR A 13 6.82 4.35 -4.14
C TYR A 13 8.23 4.95 -4.16
N ARG A 14 8.36 6.25 -4.43
CA ARG A 14 9.67 6.92 -4.38
C ARG A 14 10.24 6.92 -2.97
N ASP A 15 9.40 7.08 -1.97
CA ASP A 15 9.78 7.06 -0.55
C ASP A 15 10.09 5.63 -0.06
N SER A 16 9.53 4.60 -0.70
CA SER A 16 9.75 3.18 -0.35
C SER A 16 10.85 2.47 -1.13
N LEU A 17 11.53 3.15 -2.07
CA LEU A 17 12.66 2.56 -2.78
C LEU A 17 13.75 1.95 -1.85
N PRO A 18 14.01 2.47 -0.64
CA PRO A 18 14.92 1.83 0.30
C PRO A 18 14.37 0.56 0.97
N SER A 19 13.04 0.37 1.05
CA SER A 19 12.40 -0.74 1.76
C SER A 19 12.01 -1.92 0.87
N GLY A 20 12.00 -1.74 -0.46
CA GLY A 20 11.65 -2.81 -1.41
C GLY A 20 10.15 -2.95 -1.70
N THR A 21 9.30 -2.13 -1.07
CA THR A 21 7.85 -2.11 -1.31
C THR A 21 7.51 -1.73 -2.76
N SER A 22 6.63 -2.49 -3.41
CA SER A 22 6.34 -2.31 -4.82
C SER A 22 5.43 -1.10 -5.10
N PHE A 23 5.42 -0.63 -6.34
CA PHE A 23 4.47 0.42 -6.76
C PHE A 23 3.00 -0.01 -6.59
N VAL A 24 2.71 -1.30 -6.75
CA VAL A 24 1.35 -1.83 -6.60
C VAL A 24 0.90 -1.77 -5.15
N ASP A 25 1.79 -2.06 -4.19
CA ASP A 25 1.47 -1.96 -2.76
C ASP A 25 1.16 -0.52 -2.36
N GLN A 26 1.87 0.44 -2.95
CA GLN A 26 1.63 1.86 -2.72
C GLN A 26 0.28 2.34 -3.25
N VAL A 27 -0.15 1.83 -4.41
CA VAL A 27 -1.52 2.05 -4.91
C VAL A 27 -2.53 1.45 -3.94
N SER A 28 -2.28 0.23 -3.45
CA SER A 28 -3.16 -0.44 -2.50
C SER A 28 -3.30 0.34 -1.20
N PHE A 29 -2.21 0.83 -0.61
CA PHE A 29 -2.23 1.67 0.59
C PHE A 29 -3.02 2.97 0.38
N ALA A 30 -2.85 3.63 -0.77
CA ALA A 30 -3.59 4.85 -1.07
C ALA A 30 -5.11 4.61 -1.17
N ILE A 31 -5.52 3.48 -1.74
CA ILE A 31 -6.94 3.08 -1.81
C ILE A 31 -7.46 2.75 -0.41
N MET A 32 -6.71 1.95 0.36
CA MET A 32 -7.09 1.57 1.72
C MET A 32 -7.30 2.79 2.62
N ALA A 33 -6.37 3.75 2.58
CA ALA A 33 -6.49 5.00 3.34
C ALA A 33 -7.71 5.84 2.92
N ARG A 34 -8.04 5.88 1.61
CA ARG A 34 -9.20 6.62 1.11
C ARG A 34 -10.52 5.99 1.53
N GLU A 35 -10.60 4.68 1.50
CA GLU A 35 -11.84 3.93 1.75
C GLU A 35 -12.00 3.52 3.22
N GLY A 36 -11.04 3.86 4.08
CA GLY A 36 -11.05 3.47 5.51
C GLY A 36 -10.92 1.97 5.72
N ILE A 37 -10.16 1.28 4.85
CA ILE A 37 -9.91 -0.16 4.94
C ILE A 37 -8.66 -0.36 5.80
N GLU A 38 -8.83 -1.03 6.94
CA GLU A 38 -7.76 -1.21 7.94
C GLU A 38 -7.08 -2.59 7.84
N THR A 39 -7.66 -3.51 7.07
CA THR A 39 -7.23 -4.91 7.02
C THR A 39 -7.08 -5.40 5.59
N ALA A 40 -5.98 -6.08 5.30
CA ALA A 40 -5.72 -6.69 4.00
C ALA A 40 -5.43 -8.19 4.12
N PHE A 41 -5.91 -8.95 3.13
CA PHE A 41 -5.49 -10.33 2.92
C PHE A 41 -4.27 -10.31 2.00
N VAL A 42 -3.11 -10.69 2.53
CA VAL A 42 -1.87 -10.75 1.78
C VAL A 42 -1.14 -12.05 2.06
N PHE A 43 -0.36 -12.49 1.07
CA PHE A 43 0.39 -13.74 1.13
C PHE A 43 1.89 -13.53 1.34
N ASP A 44 2.39 -12.30 1.15
CA ASP A 44 3.78 -11.91 1.33
C ASP A 44 3.94 -10.85 2.45
N GLY A 45 5.16 -10.77 3.00
CA GLY A 45 5.49 -9.91 4.13
C GLY A 45 5.66 -8.42 3.78
N ASP A 46 5.54 -8.05 2.51
CA ASP A 46 5.77 -6.68 2.04
C ASP A 46 4.65 -5.70 2.47
N PHE A 47 3.56 -6.25 3.00
CA PHE A 47 2.42 -5.52 3.56
C PHE A 47 2.53 -5.25 5.07
N GLU A 48 3.65 -5.61 5.72
CA GLU A 48 3.96 -5.23 7.10
C GLU A 48 4.35 -3.74 7.21
N SER A 49 3.48 -2.85 6.73
CA SER A 49 3.59 -1.41 6.92
C SER A 49 2.92 -1.00 8.24
N PRO A 50 3.43 0.01 8.96
CA PRO A 50 2.80 0.50 10.19
C PRO A 50 1.34 0.90 9.94
N GLY A 51 0.39 0.21 10.60
CA GLY A 51 -1.02 0.58 10.59
C GLY A 51 -1.94 -0.29 9.73
N ILE A 52 -1.43 -1.33 9.07
CA ILE A 52 -2.27 -2.31 8.36
C ILE A 52 -2.27 -3.63 9.11
N ALA A 53 -3.45 -4.11 9.48
CA ALA A 53 -3.59 -5.46 10.00
C ALA A 53 -3.54 -6.45 8.84
N VAL A 54 -2.61 -7.40 8.91
CA VAL A 54 -2.50 -8.50 7.96
C VAL A 54 -3.25 -9.70 8.52
N ILE A 55 -4.17 -10.27 7.74
CA ILE A 55 -4.74 -11.60 8.03
C ILE A 55 -3.88 -12.65 7.34
N PRO A 56 -3.15 -13.50 8.08
CA PRO A 56 -2.37 -14.57 7.50
C PRO A 56 -3.27 -15.63 6.86
N SER A 57 -2.79 -16.25 5.77
CA SER A 57 -3.41 -17.39 5.11
C SER A 57 -3.32 -18.68 5.92
#